data_AF-A0A0Q9THN0-F1
#
_entry.id   AF-A0A0Q9THN0-F1
#
_cell.length_a   1.000
_cell.length_b   1.000
_cell.length_c   1.000
_cell.angle_alpha   90.00
_cell.angle_beta   90.00
_cell.angle_gamma   90.00
#
_symmetry.space_group_name_H-M   'P 1'
#
loop_
_entity.id
_entity.type
_entity.pdbx_description
1 polymer ?
#
loop_
_entity_poly.entity_id
_entity_poly.type
_entity_poly.pdbx_seq_one_letter_code
_entity_poly.pdbx_strand_id
1 'polypeptide(L)'
;MTTSRETHATCTFVPPWLLERLGADATLASDTTLRTRREQAMAARVARPRTQAAPDQPAWTVHTAGNAEVLPGEPVRTPGTPESGDPAVDEAAAGISATLEMYAEGLGRSSYDDAGAMVSLTVHYGRDYDNAFWDGTQLVFGDGDGEIFERFTKPVDVMGHEFTHAVTELTAGLVYRGQSGALNESVSDVFAICLKQRLLGQDAASGSWLIGEELFLPAVQARGLRDMAAPGTAYDDPRLGQDPQPAHMDDFVVTSDDNGGVHINSGIPNRAFHLAATAIGGSSLEGAGRVWYAALTSGDVSPRADFAAFAAVTVAVAGEHADAVRSAWQQVGVEPGAVPSGTPAPQGGATGRVVRVRRSGGFAGRLTEGEVDLEGDDPRAAAVADLAGRVDLARVARRTQMPDMYVYRFEIEGTTAEVCEPLPSDLAELARLVLEER
;
A
#
# COMPACT_ATOMS: atom_id res chain seq x y z
N MET A 1 14.20 21.68 -4.65
CA MET A 1 14.33 20.95 -3.38
C MET A 1 13.80 19.55 -3.62
N THR A 2 14.70 18.58 -3.72
CA THR A 2 14.39 17.17 -4.01
C THR A 2 13.89 16.51 -2.72
N THR A 3 12.60 16.19 -2.68
CA THR A 3 12.03 15.31 -1.66
C THR A 3 12.64 13.92 -1.86
N SER A 4 13.33 13.42 -0.83
CA SER A 4 13.73 12.02 -0.78
C SER A 4 12.45 11.19 -0.70
N ARG A 5 12.06 10.54 -1.80
CA ARG A 5 11.02 9.50 -1.77
C ARG A 5 11.57 8.31 -0.99
N GLU A 6 10.85 7.87 0.03
CA GLU A 6 11.15 6.61 0.71
C GLU A 6 11.06 5.44 -0.28
N THR A 7 11.90 4.43 -0.06
CA THR A 7 12.04 3.25 -0.91
C THR A 7 10.75 2.43 -0.90
N HIS A 8 10.12 2.23 -2.05
CA HIS A 8 9.07 1.23 -2.22
C HIS A 8 9.73 -0.14 -2.30
N ALA A 9 9.50 -0.99 -1.30
CA ALA A 9 9.89 -2.39 -1.35
C ALA A 9 9.20 -3.09 -2.55
N THR A 10 9.84 -4.10 -3.14
CA THR A 10 9.17 -4.97 -4.12
C THR A 10 8.06 -5.72 -3.39
N CYS A 11 6.84 -5.55 -3.89
CA CYS A 11 5.63 -6.25 -3.42
C CYS A 11 5.55 -7.55 -4.22
N THR A 12 5.20 -8.65 -3.57
CA THR A 12 5.13 -9.98 -4.19
C THR A 12 3.83 -10.65 -3.76
N PHE A 13 3.09 -11.25 -4.69
CA PHE A 13 1.74 -11.78 -4.47
C PHE A 13 1.64 -12.78 -3.31
N VAL A 14 2.61 -13.71 -3.24
CA VAL A 14 2.75 -14.69 -2.16
C VAL A 14 3.65 -14.09 -1.08
N PRO A 15 3.19 -14.03 0.18
CA PRO A 15 3.95 -13.40 1.24
C PRO A 15 5.12 -14.28 1.69
N PRO A 16 6.25 -13.69 2.15
CA PRO A 16 7.44 -14.45 2.55
C PRO A 16 7.19 -15.53 3.60
N TRP A 17 6.33 -15.27 4.60
CA TRP A 17 6.03 -16.24 5.65
C TRP A 17 5.35 -17.51 5.14
N LEU A 18 4.58 -17.43 4.04
CA LEU A 18 3.94 -18.60 3.44
C LEU A 18 4.98 -19.43 2.67
N LEU A 19 5.85 -18.77 1.91
CA LEU A 19 6.96 -19.41 1.22
C LEU A 19 7.93 -20.08 2.20
N GLU A 20 8.25 -19.43 3.32
CA GLU A 20 9.08 -20.01 4.39
C GLU A 20 8.45 -21.26 4.98
N ARG A 21 7.13 -21.24 5.23
CA ARG A 21 6.40 -22.40 5.72
C ARG A 21 6.42 -23.57 4.74
N LEU A 22 6.34 -23.28 3.45
CA LEU A 22 6.40 -24.27 2.37
C LEU A 22 7.83 -24.76 2.08
N GLY A 23 8.85 -24.11 2.62
CA GLY A 23 10.25 -24.43 2.32
C GLY A 23 10.67 -24.00 0.91
N ALA A 24 10.03 -22.98 0.34
CA ALA A 24 10.32 -22.44 -0.99
C ALA A 24 11.55 -21.51 -0.98
N ASP A 25 12.70 -22.03 -0.51
CA ASP A 25 13.93 -21.28 -0.31
C ASP A 25 14.46 -20.62 -1.59
N ALA A 26 14.25 -21.26 -2.74
CA ALA A 26 14.65 -20.73 -4.05
C ALA A 26 13.85 -19.45 -4.39
N THR A 27 12.52 -19.52 -4.31
CA THR A 27 11.62 -18.37 -4.51
C THR A 27 11.98 -17.22 -3.56
N LEU A 28 12.20 -17.50 -2.28
CA LEU A 28 12.60 -16.50 -1.28
C LEU A 28 13.95 -15.82 -1.62
N ALA A 29 14.92 -16.57 -2.14
CA ALA A 29 16.20 -16.04 -2.56
C ALA A 29 16.08 -15.14 -3.79
N SER A 30 15.25 -15.53 -4.76
CA SER A 30 14.94 -14.74 -5.95
C SER A 30 14.22 -13.44 -5.58
N ASP A 31 13.21 -13.50 -4.70
CA ASP A 31 12.49 -12.34 -4.17
C ASP A 31 13.43 -11.35 -3.47
N THR A 32 14.37 -11.88 -2.68
CA THR A 32 15.36 -11.06 -1.98
C THR A 32 16.29 -10.35 -2.96
N THR A 33 16.73 -11.05 -4.01
CA THR A 33 17.56 -10.48 -5.07
C THR A 33 16.82 -9.37 -5.82
N LEU A 34 15.53 -9.57 -6.12
CA LEU A 34 14.67 -8.59 -6.79
C LEU A 34 14.46 -7.34 -5.92
N ARG A 35 14.20 -7.51 -4.62
CA ARG A 35 14.12 -6.39 -3.66
C ARG A 35 15.38 -5.54 -3.67
N THR A 36 16.56 -6.16 -3.57
CA THR A 36 17.84 -5.44 -3.61
C THR A 36 18.05 -4.70 -4.95
N ARG A 37 17.72 -5.34 -6.08
CA ARG A 37 17.84 -4.70 -7.41
C ARG A 37 16.91 -3.49 -7.55
N ARG A 38 15.68 -3.57 -7.04
CA ARG A 38 14.71 -2.47 -7.09
C ARG A 38 15.17 -1.27 -6.28
N GLU A 39 15.69 -1.48 -5.07
CA GLU A 39 16.25 -0.39 -4.24
C GLU A 39 17.36 0.35 -4.99
N GLN A 40 18.26 -0.38 -5.65
CA GLN A 40 19.34 0.19 -6.47
C GLN A 40 18.81 0.92 -7.71
N ALA A 41 17.81 0.36 -8.39
CA ALA A 41 17.22 0.94 -9.59
C ALA A 41 16.41 2.21 -9.28
N MET A 42 15.66 2.26 -8.16
CA MET A 42 14.93 3.44 -7.72
C MET A 42 15.87 4.59 -7.35
N ALA A 43 17.02 4.31 -6.72
CA ALA A 43 18.05 5.30 -6.46
C ALA A 43 18.63 5.92 -7.76
N ALA A 44 18.67 5.14 -8.86
CA ALA A 44 19.13 5.59 -10.17
C ALA A 44 18.03 6.27 -11.02
N ARG A 45 16.74 6.08 -10.69
CA ARG A 45 15.58 6.49 -11.50
C ARG A 45 15.24 7.99 -11.41
N VAL A 46 16.03 8.77 -10.67
CA VAL A 46 15.90 10.23 -10.54
C VAL A 46 16.18 10.98 -11.86
N ALA A 47 16.53 10.29 -12.97
CA ALA A 47 17.00 10.95 -14.19
C ALA A 47 16.46 10.44 -15.55
N ARG A 48 15.45 9.56 -15.64
CA ARG A 48 14.91 9.14 -16.95
C ARG A 48 13.40 9.38 -17.10
N PRO A 49 12.95 10.10 -18.15
CA PRO A 49 11.54 10.20 -18.49
C PRO A 49 11.00 8.82 -18.87
N ARG A 50 9.83 8.46 -18.33
CA ARG A 50 9.07 7.31 -18.81
C ARG A 50 8.44 7.71 -20.15
N THR A 51 8.67 6.92 -21.20
CA THR A 51 8.18 7.20 -22.55
C THR A 51 6.76 6.67 -22.72
N GLN A 52 5.84 7.57 -23.07
CA GLN A 52 4.50 7.23 -23.56
C GLN A 52 4.61 6.27 -24.75
N ALA A 53 3.71 5.29 -24.84
CA ALA A 53 3.59 4.51 -26.07
C ALA A 53 3.22 5.46 -27.21
N ALA A 54 4.05 5.51 -28.26
CA ALA A 54 3.69 6.24 -29.47
C ALA A 54 2.35 5.70 -30.03
N PRO A 55 1.58 6.48 -30.82
CA PRO A 55 0.28 6.06 -31.35
C PRO A 55 0.27 4.71 -32.10
N ASP A 56 1.45 4.26 -32.55
CA ASP A 56 1.65 3.01 -33.29
C ASP A 56 2.41 1.93 -32.49
N GLN A 57 2.71 2.16 -31.21
CA GLN A 57 3.34 1.16 -30.33
C GLN A 57 2.29 0.32 -29.62
N PRO A 58 2.59 -0.98 -29.38
CA PRO A 58 1.67 -1.84 -28.68
C PRO A 58 1.47 -1.35 -27.24
N ALA A 59 0.22 -1.36 -26.76
CA ALA A 59 -0.11 -0.99 -25.38
C ALA A 59 0.52 -1.93 -24.33
N TRP A 60 0.87 -3.15 -24.73
CA TRP A 60 1.54 -4.13 -23.89
C TRP A 60 2.45 -5.07 -24.71
N THR A 61 3.46 -5.65 -24.07
CA THR A 61 4.28 -6.73 -24.63
C THR A 61 4.46 -7.82 -23.59
N VAL A 62 4.13 -9.06 -23.95
CA VAL A 62 4.43 -10.26 -23.15
C VAL A 62 5.77 -10.83 -23.60
N HIS A 63 6.64 -11.08 -22.63
CA HIS A 63 7.94 -11.70 -22.79
C HIS A 63 7.97 -13.06 -22.10
N THR A 64 8.88 -13.93 -22.53
CA THR A 64 9.27 -15.15 -21.80
C THR A 64 10.68 -15.00 -21.25
N ALA A 65 10.88 -15.37 -19.99
CA ALA A 65 12.22 -15.53 -19.44
C ALA A 65 12.82 -16.91 -19.72
N GLY A 66 12.07 -17.84 -20.32
CA GLY A 66 12.54 -19.17 -20.67
C GLY A 66 13.07 -19.97 -19.48
N ASN A 67 12.43 -19.83 -18.31
CA ASN A 67 12.84 -20.40 -17.03
C ASN A 67 14.19 -19.89 -16.49
N ALA A 68 14.63 -18.73 -16.96
CA ALA A 68 15.75 -17.99 -16.38
C ALA A 68 15.23 -16.82 -15.52
N GLU A 69 16.11 -16.24 -14.71
CA GLU A 69 15.80 -15.06 -13.89
C GLU A 69 16.30 -13.76 -14.55
N VAL A 70 16.17 -13.67 -15.87
CA VAL A 70 16.62 -12.54 -16.69
C VAL A 70 15.41 -11.80 -17.24
N LEU A 71 15.27 -10.53 -16.87
CA LEU A 71 14.16 -9.67 -17.27
C LEU A 71 14.58 -8.64 -18.35
N PRO A 72 13.69 -8.23 -19.27
CA PRO A 72 12.34 -8.78 -19.46
C PRO A 72 12.32 -10.11 -20.22
N GLY A 73 13.45 -10.57 -20.78
CA GLY A 73 13.49 -11.77 -21.62
C GLY A 73 13.07 -11.51 -23.07
N GLU A 74 12.70 -12.56 -23.79
CA GLU A 74 12.37 -12.50 -25.22
C GLU A 74 10.91 -12.10 -25.43
N PRO A 75 10.60 -11.09 -26.27
CA PRO A 75 9.21 -10.73 -26.58
C PRO A 75 8.54 -11.84 -27.39
N VAL A 76 7.40 -12.32 -26.91
CA VAL A 76 6.66 -13.45 -27.52
C VAL A 76 5.26 -13.09 -27.98
N ARG A 77 4.64 -12.04 -27.41
CA ARG A 77 3.29 -11.64 -27.82
C ARG A 77 3.02 -10.14 -27.66
N THR A 78 2.27 -9.58 -28.61
CA THR A 78 1.80 -8.18 -28.62
C THR A 78 0.36 -8.10 -29.15
N PRO A 79 -0.38 -6.99 -28.93
CA PRO A 79 -1.72 -6.80 -29.48
C PRO A 79 -1.81 -7.09 -30.98
N GLY A 80 -2.86 -7.80 -31.37
CA GLY A 80 -3.12 -8.14 -32.79
C GLY A 80 -2.33 -9.34 -33.31
N THR A 81 -1.43 -9.94 -32.52
CA THR A 81 -0.80 -11.22 -32.86
C THR A 81 -1.69 -12.41 -32.44
N PRO A 82 -1.73 -13.51 -33.22
CA PRO A 82 -2.47 -14.72 -32.84
C PRO A 82 -2.02 -15.29 -31.48
N GLU A 83 -2.84 -16.17 -30.91
CA GLU A 83 -2.46 -16.97 -29.75
C GLU A 83 -1.19 -17.78 -30.02
N SER A 84 -0.33 -17.85 -29.01
CA SER A 84 0.96 -18.52 -29.09
C SER A 84 0.83 -20.04 -28.93
N GLY A 85 -0.24 -20.50 -28.27
CA GLY A 85 -0.43 -21.89 -27.85
C GLY A 85 0.24 -22.20 -26.51
N ASP A 86 0.93 -21.23 -25.91
CA ASP A 86 1.42 -21.30 -24.55
C ASP A 86 0.38 -20.67 -23.60
N PRO A 87 -0.20 -21.45 -22.66
CA PRO A 87 -1.21 -20.94 -21.75
C PRO A 87 -0.77 -19.71 -20.94
N ALA A 88 0.47 -19.67 -20.44
CA ALA A 88 0.92 -18.57 -19.59
C ALA A 88 1.03 -17.27 -20.39
N VAL A 89 1.59 -17.35 -21.60
CA VAL A 89 1.66 -16.22 -22.53
C VAL A 89 0.27 -15.74 -22.91
N ASP A 90 -0.65 -16.67 -23.18
CA ASP A 90 -1.97 -16.33 -23.69
C ASP A 90 -2.90 -15.76 -22.61
N GLU A 91 -2.82 -16.29 -21.39
CA GLU A 91 -3.46 -15.75 -20.19
C GLU A 91 -2.90 -14.37 -19.82
N ALA A 92 -1.58 -14.19 -19.85
CA ALA A 92 -0.98 -12.89 -19.54
C ALA A 92 -1.45 -11.80 -20.51
N ALA A 93 -1.51 -12.11 -21.80
CA ALA A 93 -2.00 -11.20 -22.84
C ALA A 93 -3.49 -10.86 -22.69
N ALA A 94 -4.33 -11.86 -22.41
CA ALA A 94 -5.76 -11.66 -22.18
C ALA A 94 -6.01 -10.84 -20.90
N GLY A 95 -5.34 -11.22 -19.80
CA GLY A 95 -5.45 -10.58 -18.50
C GLY A 95 -5.04 -9.10 -18.56
N ILE A 96 -3.88 -8.77 -19.15
CA ILE A 96 -3.47 -7.37 -19.22
C ILE A 96 -4.38 -6.52 -20.12
N SER A 97 -4.90 -7.09 -21.21
CA SER A 97 -5.86 -6.40 -22.06
C SER A 97 -7.13 -6.06 -21.29
N ALA A 98 -7.67 -7.01 -20.53
CA ALA A 98 -8.84 -6.81 -19.69
C ALA A 98 -8.58 -5.81 -18.55
N THR A 99 -7.40 -5.85 -17.91
CA THR A 99 -7.01 -4.88 -16.89
C THR A 99 -6.97 -3.46 -17.45
N LEU A 100 -6.32 -3.27 -18.60
CA LEU A 100 -6.23 -1.96 -19.25
C LEU A 100 -7.62 -1.43 -19.65
N GLU A 101 -8.47 -2.30 -20.20
CA GLU A 101 -9.85 -1.96 -20.53
C GLU A 101 -10.66 -1.57 -19.29
N MET A 102 -10.51 -2.31 -18.18
CA MET A 102 -11.17 -2.00 -16.92
C MET A 102 -10.80 -0.60 -16.42
N TYR A 103 -9.52 -0.26 -16.40
CA TYR A 103 -9.04 1.05 -15.98
C TYR A 103 -9.47 2.16 -16.94
N ALA A 104 -9.40 1.93 -18.25
CA ALA A 104 -9.76 2.93 -19.26
C ALA A 104 -11.26 3.22 -19.28
N GLU A 105 -12.10 2.19 -19.37
CA GLU A 105 -13.55 2.36 -19.53
C GLU A 105 -14.26 2.55 -18.19
N GLY A 106 -13.81 1.83 -17.15
CA GLY A 106 -14.45 1.86 -15.83
C GLY A 106 -14.04 3.08 -15.00
N LEU A 107 -12.78 3.50 -15.12
CA LEU A 107 -12.16 4.52 -14.25
C LEU A 107 -11.58 5.72 -15.02
N GLY A 108 -11.65 5.72 -16.36
CA GLY A 108 -11.15 6.81 -17.20
C GLY A 108 -9.63 6.95 -17.20
N ARG A 109 -8.89 5.91 -16.79
CA ARG A 109 -7.44 5.93 -16.62
C ARG A 109 -6.69 5.36 -17.81
N SER A 110 -5.70 6.08 -18.33
CA SER A 110 -4.87 5.59 -19.44
C SER A 110 -3.62 4.84 -18.94
N SER A 111 -3.69 3.52 -18.85
CA SER A 111 -2.61 2.65 -18.31
C SER A 111 -2.28 2.93 -16.83
N TYR A 112 -1.23 2.33 -16.30
CA TYR A 112 -0.87 2.45 -14.88
C TYR A 112 -0.38 3.86 -14.51
N ASP A 113 0.05 4.67 -15.47
CA ASP A 113 0.61 6.02 -15.26
C ASP A 113 -0.34 7.17 -15.64
N ASP A 114 -1.54 6.84 -16.11
CA ASP A 114 -2.52 7.80 -16.65
C ASP A 114 -2.04 8.58 -17.89
N ALA A 115 -0.98 8.10 -18.54
CA ALA A 115 -0.41 8.71 -19.74
C ALA A 115 -0.23 7.70 -20.90
N GLY A 116 -0.77 6.48 -20.76
CA GLY A 116 -0.68 5.46 -21.79
C GLY A 116 0.70 4.80 -21.86
N ALA A 117 1.37 4.60 -20.72
CA ALA A 117 2.58 3.78 -20.70
C ALA A 117 2.33 2.38 -21.27
N MET A 118 3.29 1.90 -22.07
CA MET A 118 3.35 0.50 -22.49
C MET A 118 3.58 -0.38 -21.27
N VAL A 119 2.79 -1.46 -21.14
CA VAL A 119 2.98 -2.45 -20.08
C VAL A 119 3.89 -3.58 -20.58
N SER A 120 4.99 -3.82 -19.88
CA SER A 120 5.82 -5.00 -20.10
C SER A 120 5.45 -6.07 -19.06
N LEU A 121 5.34 -7.32 -19.50
CA LEU A 121 5.04 -8.47 -18.66
C LEU A 121 5.98 -9.61 -19.03
N THR A 122 6.49 -10.34 -18.04
CA THR A 122 7.36 -11.50 -18.24
C THR A 122 6.75 -12.73 -17.61
N VAL A 123 6.58 -13.80 -18.39
CA VAL A 123 6.15 -15.14 -17.91
C VAL A 123 7.33 -16.12 -17.92
N HIS A 124 7.13 -17.31 -17.34
CA HIS A 124 8.17 -18.34 -17.19
C HIS A 124 9.41 -17.82 -16.47
N TYR A 125 9.21 -16.99 -15.44
CA TYR A 125 10.29 -16.44 -14.64
C TYR A 125 10.80 -17.48 -13.65
N GLY A 126 12.11 -17.78 -13.69
CA GLY A 126 12.71 -18.80 -12.83
C GLY A 126 12.19 -20.21 -13.12
N ARG A 127 12.61 -21.17 -12.30
CA ARG A 127 12.07 -22.54 -12.31
C ARG A 127 11.32 -22.74 -11.01
N ASP A 128 10.12 -23.31 -11.09
CA ASP A 128 9.29 -23.59 -9.92
C ASP A 128 9.12 -22.34 -9.03
N TYR A 129 9.01 -21.17 -9.68
CA TYR A 129 8.94 -19.89 -8.98
C TYR A 129 7.51 -19.64 -8.51
N ASP A 130 7.34 -19.70 -7.19
CA ASP A 130 6.05 -19.63 -6.50
C ASP A 130 5.60 -18.18 -6.23
N ASN A 131 5.74 -17.28 -7.21
CA ASN A 131 5.32 -15.91 -7.01
C ASN A 131 4.98 -15.14 -8.30
N ALA A 132 4.36 -13.98 -8.10
CA ALA A 132 4.22 -12.92 -9.10
C ALA A 132 4.51 -11.56 -8.44
N PHE A 133 4.93 -10.58 -9.23
CA PHE A 133 5.25 -9.24 -8.70
C PHE A 133 5.27 -8.13 -9.76
N TRP A 134 5.03 -6.90 -9.32
CA TRP A 134 5.45 -5.67 -9.99
C TRP A 134 6.86 -5.25 -9.55
N ASP A 135 7.81 -5.17 -10.49
CA ASP A 135 9.21 -4.83 -10.18
C ASP A 135 9.50 -3.31 -10.17
N GLY A 136 8.50 -2.48 -10.51
CA GLY A 136 8.63 -1.04 -10.69
C GLY A 136 8.64 -0.63 -12.17
N THR A 137 8.85 -1.56 -13.08
CA THR A 137 8.94 -1.36 -14.53
C THR A 137 8.12 -2.34 -15.35
N GLN A 138 7.92 -3.56 -14.86
CA GLN A 138 7.17 -4.62 -15.53
C GLN A 138 6.48 -5.55 -14.52
N LEU A 139 5.52 -6.31 -15.01
CA LEU A 139 4.87 -7.41 -14.27
C LEU A 139 5.64 -8.71 -14.53
N VAL A 140 5.79 -9.56 -13.53
CA VAL A 140 6.54 -10.82 -13.64
C VAL A 140 5.75 -11.94 -12.99
N PHE A 141 5.67 -13.08 -13.68
CA PHE A 141 4.89 -14.24 -13.26
C PHE A 141 5.73 -15.51 -13.32
N GLY A 142 5.71 -16.28 -12.24
CA GLY A 142 6.21 -17.65 -12.20
C GLY A 142 5.18 -18.67 -12.66
N ASP A 143 5.68 -19.88 -12.91
CA ASP A 143 4.86 -21.02 -13.32
C ASP A 143 4.36 -21.86 -12.13
N GLY A 144 4.79 -21.53 -10.90
CA GLY A 144 4.54 -22.34 -9.72
C GLY A 144 5.33 -23.65 -9.71
N ASP A 145 5.34 -24.32 -8.55
CA ASP A 145 6.04 -25.59 -8.32
C ASP A 145 5.32 -26.82 -8.88
N GLY A 146 4.07 -26.70 -9.31
CA GLY A 146 3.26 -27.82 -9.79
C GLY A 146 2.86 -28.82 -8.68
N GLU A 147 3.06 -28.48 -7.41
CA GLU A 147 2.66 -29.29 -6.23
C GLU A 147 1.73 -28.54 -5.27
N ILE A 148 1.98 -27.25 -5.07
CA ILE A 148 1.18 -26.30 -4.29
C ILE A 148 0.51 -25.31 -5.23
N PHE A 149 1.32 -24.64 -6.05
CA PHE A 149 0.90 -23.54 -6.89
C PHE A 149 0.83 -23.97 -8.35
N GLU A 150 -0.22 -23.50 -9.01
CA GLU A 150 -0.33 -23.44 -10.46
C GLU A 150 0.35 -22.16 -10.98
N ARG A 151 0.48 -22.01 -12.29
CA ARG A 151 1.00 -20.78 -12.90
C ARG A 151 0.25 -19.52 -12.44
N PHE A 152 0.99 -18.46 -12.15
CA PHE A 152 0.46 -17.22 -11.58
C PHE A 152 -0.29 -16.35 -12.60
N THR A 153 -0.28 -16.71 -13.88
CA THR A 153 -1.08 -16.05 -14.93
C THR A 153 -2.52 -16.53 -14.97
N LYS A 154 -2.82 -17.69 -14.38
CA LYS A 154 -4.12 -18.34 -14.51
C LYS A 154 -5.23 -17.58 -13.77
N PRO A 155 -5.07 -17.21 -12.49
CA PRO A 155 -6.04 -16.33 -11.83
C PRO A 155 -5.86 -14.90 -12.33
N VAL A 156 -6.85 -14.38 -13.06
CA VAL A 156 -6.79 -13.02 -13.61
C VAL A 156 -6.70 -11.93 -12.54
N ASP A 157 -7.16 -12.23 -11.32
CA ASP A 157 -7.03 -11.35 -10.17
C ASP A 157 -5.57 -11.17 -9.71
N VAL A 158 -4.66 -12.13 -9.92
CA VAL A 158 -3.21 -11.94 -9.71
C VAL A 158 -2.67 -10.84 -10.64
N MET A 159 -3.03 -10.89 -11.92
CA MET A 159 -2.66 -9.85 -12.90
C MET A 159 -3.20 -8.46 -12.50
N GLY A 160 -4.47 -8.40 -12.10
CA GLY A 160 -5.10 -7.17 -11.63
C GLY A 160 -4.43 -6.61 -10.38
N HIS A 161 -4.06 -7.47 -9.44
CA HIS A 161 -3.36 -7.11 -8.20
C HIS A 161 -2.00 -6.48 -8.51
N GLU A 162 -1.16 -7.18 -9.28
CA GLU A 162 0.19 -6.68 -9.59
C GLU A 162 0.18 -5.38 -10.42
N PHE A 163 -0.74 -5.25 -11.37
CA PHE A 163 -0.92 -4.00 -12.11
C PHE A 163 -1.32 -2.84 -11.19
N THR A 164 -2.14 -3.12 -10.17
CA THR A 164 -2.63 -2.09 -9.25
C THR A 164 -1.53 -1.55 -8.34
N HIS A 165 -0.52 -2.34 -8.00
CA HIS A 165 0.68 -1.79 -7.34
C HIS A 165 1.34 -0.69 -8.17
N ALA A 166 1.40 -0.83 -9.50
CA ALA A 166 1.94 0.20 -10.39
C ALA A 166 1.10 1.49 -10.39
N VAL A 167 -0.24 1.36 -10.29
CA VAL A 167 -1.15 2.50 -10.13
C VAL A 167 -0.94 3.19 -8.79
N THR A 168 -0.85 2.40 -7.71
CA THR A 168 -0.63 2.91 -6.34
C THR A 168 0.70 3.66 -6.22
N GLU A 169 1.77 3.14 -6.83
CA GLU A 169 3.10 3.79 -6.86
C GLU A 169 3.05 5.22 -7.45
N LEU A 170 2.14 5.47 -8.39
CA LEU A 170 2.05 6.74 -9.13
C LEU A 170 0.93 7.67 -8.66
N THR A 171 0.15 7.25 -7.66
CA THR A 171 -0.99 7.99 -7.12
C THR A 171 -0.73 8.32 -5.65
N ALA A 172 -1.39 7.65 -4.70
CA ALA A 172 -1.19 7.86 -3.27
C ALA A 172 0.23 7.50 -2.80
N GLY A 173 0.95 6.65 -3.54
CA GLY A 173 2.32 6.27 -3.20
C GLY A 173 2.42 5.60 -1.83
N LEU A 174 1.44 4.77 -1.48
CA LEU A 174 1.36 4.13 -0.16
C LEU A 174 2.66 3.36 0.15
N VAL A 175 3.30 3.75 1.25
CA VAL A 175 4.54 3.14 1.75
C VAL A 175 4.23 1.71 2.15
N TYR A 176 5.03 0.77 1.67
CA TYR A 176 4.84 -0.66 1.86
C TYR A 176 5.31 -1.14 3.24
N ARG A 177 4.66 -0.63 4.29
CA ARG A 177 4.93 -0.94 5.69
C ARG A 177 3.70 -0.69 6.57
N GLY A 178 3.43 -1.58 7.53
CA GLY A 178 2.34 -1.42 8.50
C GLY A 178 0.98 -1.17 7.81
N GLN A 179 0.19 -0.25 8.36
CA GLN A 179 -1.16 0.04 7.82
C GLN A 179 -1.13 0.63 6.41
N SER A 180 -0.17 1.49 6.05
CA SER A 180 -0.09 1.99 4.66
C SER A 180 0.27 0.88 3.67
N GLY A 181 1.08 -0.10 4.11
CA GLY A 181 1.37 -1.29 3.30
C GLY A 181 0.17 -2.23 3.18
N ALA A 182 -0.57 -2.45 4.28
CA ALA A 182 -1.81 -3.22 4.26
C ALA A 182 -2.90 -2.55 3.39
N LEU A 183 -2.94 -1.21 3.32
CA LEU A 183 -3.77 -0.49 2.36
C LEU A 183 -3.29 -0.66 0.92
N ASN A 184 -1.98 -0.71 0.68
CA ASN A 184 -1.41 -0.94 -0.65
C ASN A 184 -1.80 -2.34 -1.18
N GLU A 185 -1.66 -3.36 -0.34
CA GLU A 185 -2.15 -4.73 -0.60
C GLU A 185 -3.66 -4.76 -0.84
N SER A 186 -4.42 -4.12 0.05
CA SER A 186 -5.88 -4.12 -0.04
C SER A 186 -6.40 -3.41 -1.28
N VAL A 187 -5.84 -2.26 -1.65
CA VAL A 187 -6.21 -1.57 -2.89
C VAL A 187 -5.91 -2.45 -4.11
N SER A 188 -4.83 -3.24 -4.06
CA SER A 188 -4.48 -4.19 -5.13
C SER A 188 -5.50 -5.33 -5.22
N ASP A 189 -5.92 -5.90 -4.10
CA ASP A 189 -7.02 -6.89 -4.04
C ASP A 189 -8.36 -6.29 -4.51
N VAL A 190 -8.66 -5.04 -4.16
CA VAL A 190 -9.88 -4.32 -4.55
C VAL A 190 -10.03 -4.23 -6.07
N PHE A 191 -8.99 -3.79 -6.78
CA PHE A 191 -9.08 -3.67 -8.23
C PHE A 191 -8.90 -5.01 -8.94
N ALA A 192 -8.20 -5.98 -8.33
CA ALA A 192 -8.17 -7.37 -8.77
C ALA A 192 -9.56 -8.02 -8.77
N ILE A 193 -10.32 -7.88 -7.67
CA ILE A 193 -11.66 -8.48 -7.57
C ILE A 193 -12.67 -7.77 -8.47
N CYS A 194 -12.54 -6.45 -8.65
CA CYS A 194 -13.34 -5.70 -9.62
C CYS A 194 -13.12 -6.22 -11.05
N LEU A 195 -11.87 -6.51 -11.44
CA LEU A 195 -11.54 -7.06 -12.75
C LEU A 195 -12.19 -8.43 -12.95
N LYS A 196 -12.00 -9.33 -11.99
CA LYS A 196 -12.56 -10.68 -12.02
C LYS A 196 -14.08 -10.66 -12.12
N GLN A 197 -14.75 -9.89 -11.26
CA GLN A 197 -16.22 -9.79 -11.28
C GLN A 197 -16.73 -9.16 -12.58
N ARG A 198 -16.04 -8.15 -13.13
CA ARG A 198 -16.36 -7.56 -14.44
C ARG A 198 -16.29 -8.62 -15.55
N LEU A 199 -15.22 -9.40 -15.60
CA LEU A 199 -15.03 -10.45 -16.62
C LEU A 199 -16.07 -11.57 -16.52
N LEU A 200 -16.52 -11.88 -15.31
CA LEU A 200 -17.52 -12.90 -15.05
C LEU A 200 -18.97 -12.37 -15.12
N GLY A 201 -19.17 -11.06 -15.35
CA GLY A 201 -20.49 -10.44 -15.35
C GLY A 201 -21.20 -10.53 -13.99
N GLN A 202 -20.43 -10.53 -12.90
CA GLN A 202 -20.92 -10.66 -11.53
C GLN A 202 -21.16 -9.29 -10.89
N ASP A 203 -22.21 -9.20 -10.07
CA ASP A 203 -22.43 -8.05 -9.20
C ASP A 203 -21.76 -8.26 -7.83
N ALA A 204 -21.68 -7.19 -7.03
CA ALA A 204 -21.04 -7.22 -5.72
C ALA A 204 -21.71 -8.19 -4.74
N ALA A 205 -23.02 -8.44 -4.89
CA ALA A 205 -23.80 -9.26 -3.96
C ALA A 205 -23.67 -10.77 -4.22
N SER A 206 -23.44 -11.16 -5.48
CA SER A 206 -23.38 -12.57 -5.92
C SER A 206 -22.00 -13.02 -6.38
N GLY A 207 -21.08 -12.08 -6.61
CA GLY A 207 -19.74 -12.36 -7.10
C GLY A 207 -18.84 -13.05 -6.08
N SER A 208 -17.81 -13.73 -6.60
CA SER A 208 -16.72 -14.26 -5.78
C SER A 208 -15.93 -13.10 -5.16
N TRP A 209 -15.49 -13.27 -3.92
CA TRP A 209 -14.63 -12.33 -3.18
C TRP A 209 -13.29 -12.97 -2.80
N LEU A 210 -12.96 -14.09 -3.46
CA LEU A 210 -11.69 -14.80 -3.32
C LEU A 210 -10.64 -14.21 -4.26
N ILE A 211 -9.46 -13.96 -3.71
CA ILE A 211 -8.26 -13.55 -4.44
C ILE A 211 -7.37 -14.77 -4.66
N GLY A 212 -6.92 -14.98 -5.91
CA GLY A 212 -6.12 -16.15 -6.28
C GLY A 212 -6.95 -17.44 -6.28
N GLU A 213 -8.23 -17.35 -6.63
CA GLU A 213 -9.07 -18.54 -6.87
C GLU A 213 -8.48 -19.34 -8.05
N GLU A 214 -8.36 -20.66 -7.90
CA GLU A 214 -7.66 -21.57 -8.83
C GLU A 214 -6.13 -21.46 -8.90
N LEU A 215 -5.50 -20.63 -8.05
CA LEU A 215 -4.05 -20.59 -7.92
C LEU A 215 -3.49 -21.88 -7.31
N PHE A 216 -4.21 -22.46 -6.34
CA PHE A 216 -3.78 -23.67 -5.68
C PHE A 216 -4.22 -24.91 -6.45
N LEU A 217 -3.36 -25.92 -6.48
CA LEU A 217 -3.68 -27.21 -7.10
C LEU A 217 -4.73 -27.99 -6.31
N PRO A 218 -5.50 -28.91 -6.93
CA PRO A 218 -6.66 -29.57 -6.29
C PRO A 218 -6.36 -30.35 -4.99
N ALA A 219 -5.10 -30.70 -4.73
CA ALA A 219 -4.67 -31.40 -3.52
C ALA A 219 -4.45 -30.47 -2.31
N VAL A 220 -4.50 -29.16 -2.51
CA VAL A 220 -4.37 -28.14 -1.47
C VAL A 220 -5.76 -27.75 -0.97
N GLN A 221 -5.96 -27.73 0.35
CA GLN A 221 -7.22 -27.33 0.99
C GLN A 221 -7.34 -25.81 1.08
N ALA A 222 -7.42 -25.16 -0.08
CA ALA A 222 -7.53 -23.71 -0.23
C ALA A 222 -8.56 -23.35 -1.29
N ARG A 223 -9.39 -22.33 -1.01
CA ARG A 223 -10.32 -21.75 -2.00
C ARG A 223 -9.69 -20.60 -2.79
N GLY A 224 -8.70 -19.95 -2.19
CA GLY A 224 -7.91 -18.85 -2.73
C GLY A 224 -6.84 -18.48 -1.71
N LEU A 225 -6.03 -17.47 -2.03
CA LEU A 225 -4.98 -16.98 -1.12
C LEU A 225 -5.57 -16.10 -0.02
N ARG A 226 -6.63 -15.33 -0.34
CA ARG A 226 -7.34 -14.43 0.57
C ARG A 226 -8.84 -14.44 0.28
N ASP A 227 -9.64 -14.18 1.31
CA ASP A 227 -11.10 -14.01 1.20
C ASP A 227 -11.46 -12.60 1.68
N MET A 228 -11.84 -11.72 0.75
CA MET A 228 -12.17 -10.33 1.10
C MET A 228 -13.48 -10.20 1.87
N ALA A 229 -14.41 -11.15 1.73
CA ALA A 229 -15.69 -11.12 2.42
C ALA A 229 -15.56 -11.66 3.85
N ALA A 230 -14.74 -12.70 4.03
CA ALA A 230 -14.46 -13.33 5.31
C ALA A 230 -12.95 -13.63 5.49
N PRO A 231 -12.13 -12.60 5.78
CA PRO A 231 -10.69 -12.79 6.03
C PRO A 231 -10.44 -13.83 7.12
N GLY A 232 -9.41 -14.67 6.93
CA GLY A 232 -9.08 -15.77 7.85
C GLY A 232 -9.76 -17.10 7.49
N THR A 233 -10.42 -17.18 6.34
CA THR A 233 -11.19 -18.37 5.91
C THR A 233 -10.83 -18.87 4.51
N ALA A 234 -9.84 -18.28 3.84
CA ALA A 234 -9.48 -18.63 2.46
C ALA A 234 -8.94 -20.07 2.36
N TYR A 235 -8.20 -20.51 3.38
CA TYR A 235 -7.62 -21.86 3.45
C TYR A 235 -7.40 -22.33 4.90
N ASP A 236 -7.41 -23.64 5.05
CA ASP A 236 -6.99 -24.38 6.25
C ASP A 236 -6.40 -25.71 5.77
N ASP A 237 -5.11 -25.67 5.43
CA ASP A 237 -4.39 -26.79 4.81
C ASP A 237 -3.21 -27.20 5.70
N PRO A 238 -2.90 -28.50 5.88
CA PRO A 238 -1.77 -28.93 6.70
C PRO A 238 -0.42 -28.33 6.28
N ARG A 239 -0.22 -28.11 4.97
CA ARG A 239 1.01 -27.53 4.40
C ARG A 239 0.99 -26.01 4.52
N LEU A 240 -0.09 -25.34 4.11
CA LEU A 240 -0.20 -23.87 4.16
C LEU A 240 -0.42 -23.29 5.57
N GLY A 241 -0.98 -24.09 6.49
CA GLY A 241 -1.55 -23.62 7.74
C GLY A 241 -2.97 -23.09 7.54
N GLN A 242 -3.40 -22.24 8.48
CA GLN A 242 -4.66 -21.52 8.42
C GLN A 242 -4.40 -20.10 7.93
N ASP A 243 -5.31 -19.56 7.13
CA ASP A 243 -5.33 -18.14 6.73
C ASP A 243 -5.24 -17.22 7.97
N PRO A 244 -4.19 -16.40 8.10
CA PRO A 244 -3.95 -15.60 9.30
C PRO A 244 -4.64 -14.23 9.29
N GLN A 245 -5.38 -13.87 8.24
CA GLN A 245 -5.89 -12.51 8.08
C GLN A 245 -6.98 -12.17 9.12
N PRO A 246 -6.85 -11.06 9.90
CA PRO A 246 -7.94 -10.57 10.73
C PRO A 246 -9.03 -9.92 9.89
N ALA A 247 -10.27 -10.07 10.34
CA ALA A 247 -11.45 -9.46 9.73
C ALA A 247 -11.90 -8.16 10.44
N HIS A 248 -11.25 -7.77 11.53
CA HIS A 248 -11.63 -6.62 12.37
C HIS A 248 -10.40 -6.02 13.07
N MET A 249 -10.44 -4.72 13.38
CA MET A 249 -9.35 -3.99 14.06
C MET A 249 -9.02 -4.51 15.46
N ASP A 250 -9.98 -5.13 16.16
CA ASP A 250 -9.75 -5.75 17.46
C ASP A 250 -8.71 -6.88 17.40
N ASP A 251 -8.61 -7.53 16.24
CA ASP A 251 -7.69 -8.64 15.96
C ASP A 251 -6.46 -8.17 15.15
N PHE A 252 -6.23 -6.85 15.06
CA PHE A 252 -5.09 -6.31 14.32
C PHE A 252 -3.77 -6.90 14.80
N VAL A 253 -2.98 -7.43 13.87
CA VAL A 253 -1.72 -8.11 14.18
C VAL A 253 -0.58 -7.09 14.20
N VAL A 254 -0.02 -6.85 15.38
CA VAL A 254 1.21 -6.05 15.54
C VAL A 254 2.42 -6.97 15.39
N THR A 255 3.16 -6.81 14.29
CA THR A 255 4.36 -7.60 13.99
C THR A 255 5.43 -6.75 13.29
N SER A 256 6.68 -7.22 13.29
CA SER A 256 7.76 -6.70 12.43
C SER A 256 7.92 -7.48 11.12
N ASP A 257 7.40 -8.71 11.09
CA ASP A 257 7.45 -9.58 9.92
C ASP A 257 6.53 -9.04 8.83
N ASP A 258 6.72 -9.50 7.60
CA ASP A 258 5.83 -9.12 6.50
C ASP A 258 5.67 -7.59 6.36
N ASN A 259 6.78 -6.86 6.50
CA ASN A 259 6.82 -5.40 6.51
C ASN A 259 5.87 -4.75 7.54
N GLY A 260 5.60 -5.41 8.66
CA GLY A 260 4.58 -4.96 9.62
C GLY A 260 3.19 -5.53 9.34
N GLY A 261 3.12 -6.76 8.83
CA GLY A 261 1.88 -7.48 8.54
C GLY A 261 1.07 -6.88 7.41
N VAL A 262 1.71 -6.51 6.29
CA VAL A 262 1.00 -5.88 5.15
C VAL A 262 0.02 -6.83 4.49
N HIS A 263 0.40 -8.10 4.26
CA HIS A 263 -0.51 -9.11 3.71
C HIS A 263 -1.44 -9.67 4.78
N ILE A 264 -1.01 -9.68 6.05
CA ILE A 264 -1.84 -10.14 7.17
C ILE A 264 -2.99 -9.15 7.39
N ASN A 265 -2.69 -7.88 7.68
CA ASN A 265 -3.69 -6.89 8.08
C ASN A 265 -4.50 -6.31 6.90
N SER A 266 -4.21 -6.66 5.65
CA SER A 266 -5.02 -6.22 4.49
C SER A 266 -6.44 -6.80 4.48
N GLY A 267 -6.69 -7.88 5.23
CA GLY A 267 -8.04 -8.44 5.44
C GLY A 267 -9.05 -7.42 5.98
N ILE A 268 -8.63 -6.53 6.89
CA ILE A 268 -9.49 -5.51 7.50
C ILE A 268 -10.04 -4.52 6.45
N PRO A 269 -9.21 -3.80 5.68
CA PRO A 269 -9.69 -2.93 4.60
C PRO A 269 -10.32 -3.69 3.42
N ASN A 270 -9.92 -4.94 3.14
CA ASN A 270 -10.59 -5.78 2.15
C ASN A 270 -12.06 -6.02 2.51
N ARG A 271 -12.33 -6.35 3.78
CA ARG A 271 -13.69 -6.55 4.28
C ARG A 271 -14.49 -5.25 4.29
N ALA A 272 -13.86 -4.11 4.60
CA ALA A 272 -14.51 -2.80 4.48
C ALA A 272 -14.96 -2.54 3.02
N PHE A 273 -14.12 -2.84 2.03
CA PHE A 273 -14.50 -2.71 0.63
C PHE A 273 -15.65 -3.64 0.25
N HIS A 274 -15.58 -4.93 0.62
CA HIS A 274 -16.65 -5.90 0.36
C HIS A 274 -18.01 -5.42 0.93
N LEU A 275 -18.01 -4.96 2.18
CA LEU A 275 -19.21 -4.44 2.85
C LEU A 275 -19.75 -3.18 2.15
N ALA A 276 -18.86 -2.26 1.76
CA ALA A 276 -19.26 -1.05 1.04
C ALA A 276 -19.83 -1.39 -0.34
N ALA A 277 -19.18 -2.28 -1.11
CA ALA A 277 -19.63 -2.70 -2.43
C ALA A 277 -20.99 -3.40 -2.36
N THR A 278 -21.19 -4.28 -1.38
CA THR A 278 -22.46 -4.98 -1.17
C THR A 278 -23.58 -4.02 -0.77
N ALA A 279 -23.28 -3.04 0.10
CA ALA A 279 -24.26 -2.04 0.54
C ALA A 279 -24.65 -1.04 -0.55
N ILE A 280 -23.69 -0.65 -1.40
CA ILE A 280 -23.95 0.22 -2.56
C ILE A 280 -24.73 -0.56 -3.64
N GLY A 281 -24.43 -1.85 -3.81
CA GLY A 281 -25.07 -2.72 -4.79
C GLY A 281 -24.58 -2.50 -6.21
N GLY A 282 -25.07 -3.32 -7.14
CA GLY A 282 -24.62 -3.32 -8.54
C GLY A 282 -23.21 -3.87 -8.70
N SER A 283 -22.48 -3.40 -9.71
CA SER A 283 -21.08 -3.78 -9.97
C SER A 283 -20.15 -3.24 -8.86
N SER A 284 -19.21 -4.05 -8.40
CA SER A 284 -18.18 -3.62 -7.45
C SER A 284 -17.33 -2.47 -8.00
N LEU A 285 -17.04 -2.46 -9.30
CA LEU A 285 -16.25 -1.42 -9.95
C LEU A 285 -17.01 -0.09 -10.04
N GLU A 286 -18.25 -0.12 -10.51
CA GLU A 286 -19.05 1.09 -10.74
C GLU A 286 -19.57 1.71 -9.43
N GLY A 287 -19.79 0.88 -8.40
CA GLY A 287 -20.14 1.31 -7.05
C GLY A 287 -18.91 1.68 -6.21
N ALA A 288 -18.57 0.85 -5.23
CA ALA A 288 -17.48 1.12 -4.29
C ALA A 288 -16.11 1.33 -4.97
N GLY A 289 -15.84 0.66 -6.09
CA GLY A 289 -14.59 0.76 -6.84
C GLY A 289 -14.30 2.20 -7.30
N ARG A 290 -15.33 2.96 -7.73
CA ARG A 290 -15.18 4.38 -8.06
C ARG A 290 -14.82 5.24 -6.85
N VAL A 291 -15.39 4.93 -5.67
CA VAL A 291 -15.07 5.64 -4.42
C VAL A 291 -13.62 5.38 -4.02
N TRP A 292 -13.18 4.12 -4.04
CA TRP A 292 -11.79 3.76 -3.72
C TRP A 292 -10.80 4.36 -4.72
N TYR A 293 -11.13 4.35 -6.02
CA TYR A 293 -10.29 4.98 -7.04
C TYR A 293 -10.19 6.49 -6.85
N ALA A 294 -11.31 7.17 -6.60
CA ALA A 294 -11.33 8.60 -6.32
C ALA A 294 -10.49 8.94 -5.08
N ALA A 295 -10.56 8.12 -4.01
CA ALA A 295 -9.73 8.30 -2.83
C ALA A 295 -8.23 8.13 -3.16
N LEU A 296 -7.87 7.03 -3.84
CA LEU A 296 -6.49 6.72 -4.23
C LEU A 296 -5.85 7.82 -5.07
N THR A 297 -6.64 8.48 -5.93
CA THR A 297 -6.17 9.50 -6.89
C THR A 297 -6.39 10.94 -6.46
N SER A 298 -7.08 11.18 -5.34
CA SER A 298 -7.43 12.51 -4.84
C SER A 298 -6.23 13.43 -4.55
N GLY A 299 -5.10 12.85 -4.16
CA GLY A 299 -3.98 13.57 -3.57
C GLY A 299 -4.13 13.84 -2.05
N ASP A 300 -5.26 13.46 -1.46
CA ASP A 300 -5.54 13.63 -0.03
C ASP A 300 -5.12 12.41 0.82
N VAL A 301 -4.82 11.29 0.18
CA VAL A 301 -4.25 10.10 0.84
C VAL A 301 -2.74 10.30 1.00
N SER A 302 -2.29 10.37 2.26
CA SER A 302 -0.86 10.38 2.59
C SER A 302 -0.20 9.05 2.18
N PRO A 303 1.05 9.06 1.67
CA PRO A 303 1.86 7.85 1.51
C PRO A 303 1.96 7.01 2.79
N ARG A 304 1.84 7.62 3.97
CA ARG A 304 1.85 6.94 5.27
C ARG A 304 0.46 6.87 5.92
N ALA A 305 -0.60 6.91 5.12
CA ALA A 305 -1.97 6.84 5.62
C ALA A 305 -2.16 5.56 6.45
N ASP A 306 -2.78 5.72 7.61
CA ASP A 306 -3.35 4.62 8.37
C ASP A 306 -4.78 4.33 7.87
N PHE A 307 -5.42 3.29 8.40
CA PHE A 307 -6.76 2.88 7.98
C PHE A 307 -7.79 3.98 8.24
N ALA A 308 -7.70 4.69 9.36
CA ALA A 308 -8.64 5.77 9.71
C ALA A 308 -8.52 6.95 8.74
N ALA A 309 -7.31 7.31 8.32
CA ALA A 309 -7.05 8.37 7.36
C ALA A 309 -7.57 8.00 5.96
N PHE A 310 -7.31 6.77 5.50
CA PHE A 310 -7.84 6.31 4.21
C PHE A 310 -9.37 6.20 4.23
N ALA A 311 -9.95 5.69 5.32
CA ALA A 311 -11.38 5.66 5.55
C ALA A 311 -12.01 7.06 5.50
N ALA A 312 -11.38 8.07 6.11
CA ALA A 312 -11.83 9.46 6.05
C ALA A 312 -11.93 9.97 4.61
N VAL A 313 -10.90 9.72 3.79
CA VAL A 313 -10.87 10.17 2.39
C VAL A 313 -11.92 9.43 1.56
N THR A 314 -12.04 8.10 1.70
CA THR A 314 -13.08 7.33 0.98
C THR A 314 -14.49 7.84 1.30
N VAL A 315 -14.79 8.12 2.57
CA VAL A 315 -16.09 8.69 2.97
C VAL A 315 -16.30 10.09 2.38
N ALA A 316 -15.25 10.93 2.34
CA ALA A 316 -15.36 12.29 1.81
C ALA A 316 -15.63 12.33 0.31
N VAL A 317 -15.08 11.39 -0.47
CA VAL A 317 -15.26 11.32 -1.92
C VAL A 317 -16.48 10.49 -2.34
N ALA A 318 -17.14 9.80 -1.40
CA ALA A 318 -18.22 8.84 -1.69
C ALA A 318 -19.54 9.47 -2.18
N GLY A 319 -19.72 10.79 -2.03
CA GLY A 319 -20.94 11.48 -2.45
C GLY A 319 -22.18 10.90 -1.77
N GLU A 320 -23.17 10.45 -2.53
CA GLU A 320 -24.40 9.84 -2.01
C GLU A 320 -24.17 8.51 -1.29
N HIS A 321 -23.01 7.86 -1.49
CA HIS A 321 -22.66 6.60 -0.84
C HIS A 321 -21.92 6.76 0.49
N ALA A 322 -21.74 7.99 0.99
CA ALA A 322 -20.93 8.27 2.18
C ALA A 322 -21.37 7.48 3.42
N ASP A 323 -22.67 7.29 3.63
CA ASP A 323 -23.18 6.53 4.79
C ASP A 323 -22.88 5.03 4.67
N ALA A 324 -22.98 4.45 3.47
CA ALA A 324 -22.65 3.05 3.23
C ALA A 324 -21.16 2.78 3.44
N VAL A 325 -20.31 3.67 2.91
CA VAL A 325 -18.84 3.58 3.05
C VAL A 325 -18.42 3.76 4.51
N ARG A 326 -19.00 4.74 5.22
CA ARG A 326 -18.74 4.94 6.65
C ARG A 326 -19.13 3.73 7.48
N SER A 327 -20.33 3.20 7.25
CA SER A 327 -20.83 2.01 7.94
C SER A 327 -19.93 0.79 7.71
N ALA A 328 -19.41 0.62 6.49
CA ALA A 328 -18.52 -0.48 6.16
C ALA A 328 -17.18 -0.42 6.93
N TRP A 329 -16.57 0.76 7.06
CA TRP A 329 -15.37 0.94 7.89
C TRP A 329 -15.64 0.70 9.38
N GLN A 330 -16.76 1.19 9.89
CA GLN A 330 -17.14 0.99 11.29
C GLN A 330 -17.39 -0.49 11.63
N GLN A 331 -17.96 -1.26 10.70
CA GLN A 331 -18.16 -2.70 10.87
C GLN A 331 -16.87 -3.52 10.95
N VAL A 332 -15.73 -2.98 10.50
CA VAL A 332 -14.41 -3.59 10.68
C VAL A 332 -13.60 -2.92 11.79
N GLY A 333 -14.22 -2.05 12.60
CA GLY A 333 -13.60 -1.41 13.76
C GLY A 333 -12.71 -0.23 13.42
N VAL A 334 -12.84 0.34 12.21
CA VAL A 334 -12.11 1.54 11.79
C VAL A 334 -13.06 2.73 11.85
N GLU A 335 -12.80 3.67 12.76
CA GLU A 335 -13.49 4.96 12.77
C GLU A 335 -12.82 5.91 11.77
N PRO A 336 -13.54 6.43 10.75
CA PRO A 336 -12.97 7.39 9.82
C PRO A 336 -12.48 8.64 10.56
N GLY A 337 -11.21 9.00 10.36
CA GLY A 337 -10.63 10.20 10.95
C GLY A 337 -11.25 11.50 10.43
N ALA A 338 -10.90 12.64 11.03
CA ALA A 338 -11.19 13.93 10.41
C ALA A 338 -10.29 14.11 9.18
N VAL A 339 -10.87 14.39 8.01
CA VAL A 339 -10.07 14.73 6.82
C VAL A 339 -9.32 16.04 7.10
N PRO A 340 -7.99 16.10 6.89
CA PRO A 340 -7.27 17.37 6.93
C PRO A 340 -7.72 18.23 5.75
N SER A 341 -8.72 19.08 5.95
CA SER A 341 -9.05 20.14 4.98
C SER A 341 -7.85 21.07 4.86
N GLY A 342 -7.31 21.21 3.65
CA GLY A 342 -5.99 21.79 3.36
C GLY A 342 -5.69 23.18 3.93
N THR A 343 -4.38 23.43 4.04
CA THR A 343 -3.65 24.65 4.46
C THR A 343 -4.04 25.22 5.83
N PRO A 344 -3.16 25.17 6.86
CA PRO A 344 -3.39 25.98 8.05
C PRO A 344 -3.31 27.44 7.63
N ALA A 345 -4.46 28.13 7.60
CA ALA A 345 -4.51 29.57 7.69
C ALA A 345 -3.74 29.99 8.95
N PRO A 346 -2.94 31.07 8.92
CA PRO A 346 -2.21 31.50 10.09
C PRO A 346 -3.23 31.94 11.14
N GLN A 347 -3.39 31.13 12.19
CA GLN A 347 -4.12 31.57 13.37
C GLN A 347 -3.24 32.59 14.08
N GLY A 348 -3.50 33.85 13.80
CA GLY A 348 -2.95 34.97 14.54
C GLY A 348 -3.57 35.05 15.93
N GLY A 349 -2.70 35.25 16.92
CA GLY A 349 -3.03 36.07 18.08
C GLY A 349 -3.19 35.34 19.42
N ALA A 350 -2.07 34.92 20.01
CA ALA A 350 -1.87 35.05 21.46
C ALA A 350 -0.49 35.67 21.67
N THR A 351 -0.46 36.84 22.29
CA THR A 351 0.73 37.69 22.49
C THR A 351 1.57 37.30 23.71
N GLY A 352 1.51 36.04 24.13
CA GLY A 352 2.35 35.50 25.21
C GLY A 352 3.55 34.76 24.63
N ARG A 353 4.72 34.85 25.29
CA ARG A 353 5.87 34.00 24.95
C ARG A 353 5.56 32.56 25.39
N VAL A 354 5.03 31.75 24.49
CA VAL A 354 4.65 30.37 24.75
C VAL A 354 5.65 29.40 24.12
N VAL A 355 5.97 28.31 24.83
CA VAL A 355 6.71 27.16 24.29
C VAL A 355 5.80 25.94 24.24
N ARG A 356 5.66 25.32 23.07
CA ARG A 356 4.93 24.06 22.89
C ARG A 356 5.87 22.94 22.48
N VAL A 357 5.62 21.75 23.01
CA VAL A 357 6.28 20.52 22.56
C VAL A 357 5.20 19.48 22.29
N ARG A 358 5.34 18.81 21.16
CA ARG A 358 4.54 17.65 20.76
C ARG A 358 5.46 16.48 20.52
N ARG A 359 5.15 15.30 21.07
CA ARG A 359 5.84 14.04 20.80
C ARG A 359 4.88 13.04 20.16
N SER A 360 5.27 12.46 19.04
CA SER A 360 4.57 11.37 18.37
C SER A 360 5.52 10.20 18.07
N GLY A 361 4.99 9.06 17.65
CA GLY A 361 5.79 7.85 17.40
C GLY A 361 6.00 7.01 18.65
N GLY A 362 7.11 6.26 18.68
CA GLY A 362 7.31 5.17 19.64
C GLY A 362 6.49 3.93 19.30
N PHE A 363 6.87 2.79 19.88
CA PHE A 363 6.22 1.47 19.68
C PHE A 363 4.68 1.47 19.83
N ALA A 364 4.14 2.41 20.63
CA ALA A 364 2.70 2.55 20.86
C ALA A 364 2.01 3.67 20.04
N GLY A 365 2.74 4.41 19.21
CA GLY A 365 2.21 5.50 18.38
C GLY A 365 1.55 6.66 19.14
N ARG A 366 1.77 6.77 20.46
CA ARG A 366 1.03 7.71 21.32
C ARG A 366 1.45 9.15 21.09
N LEU A 367 0.46 10.02 20.95
CA LEU A 367 0.63 11.47 20.90
C LEU A 367 0.65 12.04 22.32
N THR A 368 1.67 12.84 22.65
CA THR A 368 1.75 13.63 23.89
C THR A 368 2.02 15.08 23.53
N GLU A 369 1.26 16.02 24.08
CA GLU A 369 1.41 17.46 23.82
C GLU A 369 1.46 18.23 25.15
N GLY A 370 2.29 19.26 25.21
CA GLY A 370 2.43 20.13 26.38
C GLY A 370 2.76 21.56 25.99
N GLU A 371 2.40 22.50 26.86
CA GLU A 371 2.60 23.93 26.67
C GLU A 371 3.04 24.58 27.98
N VAL A 372 3.94 25.56 27.89
CA VAL A 372 4.34 26.43 29.01
C VAL A 372 4.26 27.88 28.57
N ASP A 373 3.48 28.68 29.31
CA ASP A 373 3.44 30.13 29.19
C ASP A 373 4.60 30.74 30.00
N LEU A 374 5.54 31.40 29.32
CA LEU A 374 6.74 31.97 29.95
C LEU A 374 6.45 33.26 30.74
N GLU A 375 5.27 33.86 30.55
CA GLU A 375 4.85 35.07 31.26
C GLU A 375 3.83 34.78 32.37
N GLY A 376 3.43 33.52 32.53
CA GLY A 376 2.50 33.05 33.57
C GLY A 376 3.17 32.57 34.86
N ASP A 377 2.36 32.09 35.80
CA ASP A 377 2.80 31.59 37.11
C ASP A 377 3.29 30.13 37.08
N ASP A 378 3.62 29.58 35.89
CA ASP A 378 4.11 28.20 35.79
C ASP A 378 5.49 28.10 36.48
N PRO A 379 5.68 27.22 37.47
CA PRO A 379 6.97 27.08 38.17
C PRO A 379 8.12 26.65 37.24
N ARG A 380 7.81 26.15 36.03
CA ARG A 380 8.79 25.78 34.99
C ARG A 380 9.17 26.95 34.09
N ALA A 381 8.42 28.06 34.09
CA ALA A 381 8.59 29.16 33.13
C ALA A 381 10.03 29.69 33.07
N ALA A 382 10.69 29.90 34.21
CA ALA A 382 12.07 30.38 34.25
C ALA A 382 13.07 29.40 33.61
N ALA A 383 12.89 28.10 33.83
CA ALA A 383 13.77 27.06 33.28
C ALA A 383 13.53 26.85 31.78
N VAL A 384 12.27 26.86 31.35
CA VAL A 384 11.88 26.75 29.93
C VAL A 384 12.35 27.98 29.15
N ALA A 385 12.27 29.19 29.73
CA ALA A 385 12.76 30.42 29.09
C ALA A 385 14.28 30.41 28.87
N ASP A 386 15.06 29.92 29.84
CA ASP A 386 16.52 29.79 29.70
C ASP A 386 16.91 28.79 28.58
N LEU A 387 16.26 27.62 28.55
CA LEU A 387 16.50 26.60 27.51
C LEU A 387 16.08 27.11 26.13
N ALA A 388 14.91 27.75 26.02
CA ALA A 388 14.41 28.32 24.77
C ALA A 388 15.38 29.37 24.19
N GLY A 389 16.02 30.18 25.05
CA GLY A 389 17.01 31.17 24.63
C GLY A 389 18.33 30.58 24.11
N ARG A 390 18.60 29.30 24.39
CA ARG A 390 19.82 28.59 23.95
C ARG A 390 19.62 27.74 22.69
N VAL A 391 18.37 27.48 22.31
CA VAL A 391 18.00 26.63 21.17
C VAL A 391 17.77 27.47 19.92
N ASP A 392 18.58 27.25 18.87
CA ASP A 392 18.31 27.76 17.53
C ASP A 392 17.60 26.69 16.70
N LEU A 393 16.26 26.70 16.69
CA LEU A 393 15.43 25.73 15.96
C LEU A 393 15.71 25.72 14.46
N ALA A 394 16.16 26.84 13.88
CA ALA A 394 16.47 26.91 12.44
C ALA A 394 17.76 26.15 12.07
N ARG A 395 18.62 25.84 13.06
CA ARG A 395 19.89 25.14 12.89
C ARG A 395 19.87 23.69 13.36
N VAL A 396 18.74 23.19 13.85
CA VAL A 396 18.64 21.80 14.29
C VAL A 396 18.75 20.89 13.06
N ALA A 397 19.76 20.02 13.06
CA ALA A 397 20.02 19.10 11.96
C ALA A 397 18.83 18.14 11.79
N ARG A 398 18.23 18.15 10.60
CA ARG A 398 17.19 17.19 10.23
C ARG A 398 17.82 15.81 10.08
N ARG A 399 17.36 14.85 10.89
CA ARG A 399 17.76 13.45 10.80
C ARG A 399 16.68 12.64 10.10
N THR A 400 17.09 11.59 9.41
CA THR A 400 16.19 10.59 8.86
C THR A 400 15.53 9.83 10.00
N GLN A 401 14.20 9.82 10.04
CA GLN A 401 13.40 9.10 11.03
C GLN A 401 13.56 7.59 10.83
N MET A 402 13.70 6.82 11.92
CA MET A 402 13.66 5.35 11.90
C MET A 402 12.33 4.84 12.52
N PRO A 403 11.91 3.60 12.23
CA PRO A 403 10.78 2.98 12.90
C PRO A 403 10.93 2.99 14.44
N ASP A 404 9.80 3.10 15.15
CA ASP A 404 9.69 3.14 16.63
C ASP A 404 10.37 4.33 17.34
N MET A 405 10.89 5.29 16.58
CA MET A 405 11.52 6.48 17.15
C MET A 405 10.47 7.53 17.52
N TYR A 406 10.65 8.20 18.66
CA TYR A 406 9.87 9.38 18.95
C TYR A 406 10.31 10.55 18.06
N VAL A 407 9.32 11.27 17.54
CA VAL A 407 9.49 12.53 16.81
C VAL A 407 8.92 13.64 17.65
N TYR A 408 9.71 14.68 17.86
CA TYR A 408 9.35 15.85 18.65
C TYR A 408 9.19 17.06 17.74
N ARG A 409 8.06 17.76 17.86
CA ARG A 409 7.85 19.06 17.27
C ARG A 409 7.92 20.11 18.36
N PHE A 410 8.86 21.04 18.21
CA PHE A 410 9.06 22.18 19.09
C PHE A 410 8.48 23.43 18.43
N GLU A 411 7.79 24.25 19.22
CA GLU A 411 7.38 25.61 18.86
C GLU A 411 7.91 26.57 19.93
N ILE A 412 8.82 27.47 19.55
CA ILE A 412 9.41 28.47 20.44
C ILE A 412 9.27 29.83 19.77
N GLU A 413 8.50 30.73 20.39
CA GLU A 413 8.32 32.11 19.92
C GLU A 413 7.91 32.20 18.43
N GLY A 414 7.05 31.28 17.98
CA GLY A 414 6.54 31.19 16.61
C GLY A 414 7.46 30.49 15.60
N THR A 415 8.65 30.05 16.01
CA THR A 415 9.53 29.20 15.19
C THR A 415 9.25 27.73 15.48
N THR A 416 9.16 26.90 14.45
CA THR A 416 8.90 25.46 14.59
C THR A 416 10.01 24.60 14.01
N ALA A 417 10.32 23.47 14.66
CA ALA A 417 11.17 22.43 14.10
C ALA A 417 10.75 21.03 14.57
N GLU A 418 10.96 20.05 13.70
CA GLU A 418 10.77 18.63 13.99
C GLU A 418 12.12 17.95 14.17
N VAL A 419 12.25 17.16 15.24
CA VAL A 419 13.50 16.54 15.67
C VAL A 419 13.23 15.10 16.08
N CYS A 420 13.92 14.18 15.42
CA CYS A 420 13.87 12.75 15.74
C CYS A 420 14.88 12.42 16.84
N GLU A 421 14.62 11.40 17.66
CA GLU A 421 15.58 10.96 18.69
C GLU A 421 16.92 10.47 18.12
N PRO A 422 18.01 10.52 18.92
CA PRO A 422 18.12 11.19 20.22
C PRO A 422 18.12 12.72 20.06
N LEU A 423 17.38 13.39 20.95
CA LEU A 423 17.33 14.86 21.02
C LEU A 423 18.69 15.43 21.50
N PRO A 424 19.14 16.58 20.97
CA PRO A 424 20.20 17.38 21.60
C PRO A 424 19.86 17.71 23.06
N SER A 425 20.86 17.87 23.92
CA SER A 425 20.68 18.00 25.39
C SER A 425 19.64 19.05 25.79
N ASP A 426 19.66 20.22 25.17
CA ASP A 426 18.75 21.31 25.51
C ASP A 426 17.32 21.03 25.01
N LEU A 427 17.16 20.38 23.86
CA LEU A 427 15.85 19.95 23.35
C LEU A 427 15.29 18.76 24.13
N ALA A 428 16.14 17.86 24.60
CA ALA A 428 15.76 16.74 25.45
C ALA A 428 15.20 17.24 26.79
N GLU A 429 15.91 18.18 27.41
CA GLU A 429 15.47 18.77 28.69
C GLU A 429 14.23 19.66 28.51
N LEU A 430 14.14 20.39 27.40
CA LEU A 430 12.95 21.17 27.05
C LEU A 430 11.73 20.27 26.85
N ALA A 431 11.88 19.16 26.11
CA ALA A 431 10.82 18.17 25.93
C ALA A 431 10.40 17.55 27.27
N ARG A 432 11.35 17.23 28.14
CA ARG A 432 11.07 16.70 29.48
C ARG A 432 10.23 17.67 30.30
N LEU A 433 10.66 18.93 30.41
CA LEU A 433 9.96 19.95 31.21
C LEU A 433 8.55 20.25 30.69
N VAL A 434 8.35 20.23 29.38
CA VAL A 434 7.06 20.59 28.75
C VAL A 434 6.09 19.40 28.69
N LEU A 435 6.58 18.17 28.47
CA LEU A 435 5.74 16.98 28.26
C LEU A 435 5.52 16.13 29.52
N GLU A 436 6.31 16.27 30.59
CA GLU A 436 6.04 15.54 31.84
C GLU A 436 4.77 16.10 32.52
N GLU A 437 3.72 15.27 32.53
CA GLU A 437 2.58 15.41 33.44
C GLU A 437 3.02 15.08 34.87
N ARG A 438 2.44 15.77 35.86
CA ARG A 438 2.65 15.50 37.29
C ARG A 438 2.17 14.12 37.72
#